data_AF-A0AAJ8B7L8-F1
#
_entry.id   AF-A0AAJ8B7L8-F1
#
_cell.length_a   1.000
_cell.length_b   1.000
_cell.length_c   1.000
_cell.angle_alpha   90.00
_cell.angle_beta   90.00
_cell.angle_gamma   90.00
#
_symmetry.space_group_name_H-M   'P 1'
#
loop_
_entity.id
_entity.type
_entity.pdbx_description
1 polymer ?
#
loop_
_entity_poly.entity_id
_entity_poly.type
_entity_poly.pdbx_seq_one_letter_code
_entity_poly.pdbx_strand_id
1 'polypeptide(L)'
;MTDIEVQVELQLENSPSGVQAVESRQQEEEKSELDEPLLFLADVALAPPRGEDTACSCDCEACSCLEVRGMERSLQSMQLQLQFFMSKADDLHDCLVNGQSHLERDALAAVVPSFLYTCQPYFNHLETTARSSMSQNSHLPSDMYTKLLDFSQQLCDRLEQLVLTYASHSLLCLDETEPNSVSHFCIGQSQLGRLRLTAFRYCKPTPFLARVDVGLYKRMRWNVERLRDEQQHQEQADGEQGGESDDRRAETVGGTEYYFLCYEDIPNAHAGAQGDSQGVSHGNVVRMWSIGQWVQVNPDPETEDIYNWIMCEVTQASYHKLLFLGSEEPSSCSATDYLQQLLLSHQTAE
;
A
#
# COMPACT_ATOMS: atom_id res chain seq x y z
N MET A 1 -10.36 -64.35 21.35
CA MET A 1 -11.24 -63.22 21.72
C MET A 1 -11.28 -62.25 20.53
N THR A 2 -12.05 -62.41 19.44
CA THR A 2 -13.17 -63.33 19.13
C THR A 2 -14.36 -63.13 20.09
N ASP A 3 -15.65 -62.97 19.71
CA ASP A 3 -16.42 -63.08 18.44
C ASP A 3 -17.56 -62.00 18.49
N ILE A 4 -18.26 -61.49 17.45
CA ILE A 4 -18.71 -61.94 16.10
C ILE A 4 -20.01 -62.81 16.15
N GLU A 5 -21.15 -62.51 15.50
CA GLU A 5 -21.58 -61.34 14.69
C GLU A 5 -22.76 -60.55 15.35
N VAL A 6 -24.02 -60.37 14.91
CA VAL A 6 -24.86 -60.82 13.75
C VAL A 6 -25.85 -59.68 13.33
N GLN A 7 -26.21 -59.60 12.05
CA GLN A 7 -27.22 -58.70 11.40
C GLN A 7 -28.63 -58.65 12.02
N VAL A 8 -29.37 -57.55 11.75
CA VAL A 8 -30.75 -57.60 11.22
C VAL A 8 -30.90 -56.54 10.11
N GLU A 9 -31.43 -56.95 8.95
CA GLU A 9 -31.77 -56.10 7.81
C GLU A 9 -33.29 -56.11 7.59
N LEU A 10 -33.90 -55.00 7.16
CA LEU A 10 -35.16 -54.98 6.37
C LEU A 10 -35.38 -53.62 5.71
N GLN A 11 -36.15 -53.60 4.62
CA GLN A 11 -36.14 -52.55 3.58
C GLN A 11 -37.53 -51.93 3.30
N LEU A 12 -37.55 -51.03 2.31
CA LEU A 12 -38.67 -50.64 1.41
C LEU A 12 -39.64 -49.52 1.85
N GLU A 13 -39.53 -48.40 1.10
CA GLU A 13 -40.59 -47.65 0.39
C GLU A 13 -41.98 -47.44 1.05
N ASN A 14 -42.59 -46.25 1.02
CA ASN A 14 -42.94 -45.52 -0.21
C ASN A 14 -43.38 -44.07 0.06
N SER A 15 -43.29 -43.21 -0.96
CA SER A 15 -43.98 -41.90 -1.01
C SER A 15 -45.31 -42.02 -1.78
N PRO A 16 -46.25 -41.09 -1.56
CA PRO A 16 -47.06 -40.61 -2.68
C PRO A 16 -47.21 -39.08 -2.74
N SER A 17 -47.16 -38.53 -3.96
CA SER A 17 -47.34 -37.10 -4.26
C SER A 17 -48.82 -36.69 -4.40
N GLY A 18 -49.19 -35.44 -4.09
CA GLY A 18 -50.61 -35.03 -4.17
C GLY A 18 -50.95 -33.53 -4.08
N VAL A 19 -50.67 -32.76 -5.16
CA VAL A 19 -51.46 -31.60 -5.66
C VAL A 19 -51.71 -30.36 -4.75
N GLN A 20 -51.09 -29.24 -5.14
CA GLN A 20 -51.56 -27.83 -5.16
C GLN A 20 -52.63 -27.31 -4.16
N ALA A 21 -52.28 -26.22 -3.45
CA ALA A 21 -52.96 -24.91 -3.59
C ALA A 21 -52.15 -23.76 -2.96
N VAL A 22 -52.38 -22.54 -3.43
CA VAL A 22 -51.73 -21.28 -3.00
C VAL A 22 -52.40 -20.71 -1.75
N GLU A 23 -51.66 -20.26 -0.74
CA GLU A 23 -51.85 -18.89 -0.20
C GLU A 23 -50.70 -18.36 0.69
N SER A 24 -50.47 -17.07 0.48
CA SER A 24 -49.44 -16.18 1.03
C SER A 24 -49.29 -16.16 2.55
N ARG A 25 -48.05 -16.13 3.04
CA ARG A 25 -47.70 -15.40 4.28
C ARG A 25 -46.26 -14.90 4.23
N GLN A 26 -46.05 -13.68 4.74
CA GLN A 26 -44.74 -13.04 4.74
C GLN A 26 -43.77 -13.76 5.69
N GLN A 27 -42.51 -13.90 5.27
CA GLN A 27 -41.38 -13.95 6.19
C GLN A 27 -40.77 -12.55 6.21
N GLU A 28 -40.54 -12.04 7.41
CA GLU A 28 -39.80 -10.80 7.63
C GLU A 28 -38.31 -11.14 7.54
N GLU A 29 -37.64 -10.72 6.47
CA GLU A 29 -36.18 -10.72 6.43
C GLU A 29 -35.70 -9.58 7.33
N GLU A 30 -35.08 -9.92 8.47
CA GLU A 30 -34.36 -8.97 9.33
C GLU A 30 -33.14 -8.43 8.57
N LYS A 31 -33.36 -7.42 7.72
CA LYS A 31 -32.32 -6.75 6.97
C LYS A 31 -31.38 -6.03 7.94
N SER A 32 -30.16 -6.54 8.07
CA SER A 32 -29.17 -6.01 9.00
C SER A 32 -28.85 -4.53 8.72
N GLU A 33 -28.92 -3.69 9.74
CA GLU A 33 -28.59 -2.26 9.65
C GLU A 33 -27.08 -2.00 9.42
N LEU A 34 -26.26 -3.05 9.35
CA LEU A 34 -24.80 -2.98 9.13
C LEU A 34 -24.39 -2.78 7.66
N ASP A 35 -25.28 -2.94 6.68
CA ASP A 35 -24.95 -2.78 5.25
C ASP A 35 -25.07 -1.33 4.73
N GLU A 36 -25.93 -0.48 5.33
CA GLU A 36 -26.08 0.92 4.88
C GLU A 36 -24.80 1.78 5.04
N PRO A 37 -23.98 1.64 6.09
CA PRO A 37 -22.69 2.34 6.20
C PRO A 37 -21.73 2.05 5.04
N LEU A 38 -21.80 0.86 4.42
CA LEU A 38 -20.92 0.47 3.33
C LEU A 38 -21.35 1.08 1.98
N LEU A 39 -22.66 1.21 1.74
CA LEU A 39 -23.18 1.82 0.52
C LEU A 39 -22.86 3.32 0.45
N PHE A 40 -22.93 4.04 1.57
CA PHE A 40 -22.52 5.46 1.63
C PHE A 40 -21.01 5.69 1.42
N LEU A 41 -20.16 4.69 1.67
CA LEU A 41 -18.72 4.80 1.42
C LEU A 41 -18.36 4.69 -0.07
N ALA A 42 -19.21 4.05 -0.88
CA ALA A 42 -18.95 3.90 -2.32
C ALA A 42 -19.02 5.25 -3.07
N ASP A 43 -20.04 6.07 -2.82
CA ASP A 43 -20.22 7.37 -3.48
C ASP A 43 -19.13 8.39 -3.10
N VAL A 44 -18.59 8.33 -1.86
CA VAL A 44 -17.51 9.23 -1.40
C VAL A 44 -16.14 8.84 -1.96
N ALA A 45 -15.96 7.57 -2.35
CA ALA A 45 -14.72 7.06 -2.93
C ALA A 45 -14.58 7.31 -4.44
N LEU A 46 -15.61 7.87 -5.10
CA LEU A 46 -15.55 8.21 -6.52
C LEU A 46 -14.62 9.42 -6.74
N ALA A 47 -13.53 9.20 -7.47
CA ALA A 47 -12.74 10.29 -8.03
C ALA A 47 -13.62 11.15 -8.97
N PRO A 48 -13.39 12.47 -9.08
CA PRO A 48 -14.19 13.33 -9.96
C PRO A 48 -14.20 12.78 -11.40
N PRO A 49 -15.36 12.77 -12.09
CA PRO A 49 -15.42 12.27 -13.46
C PRO A 49 -14.46 13.08 -14.33
N ARG A 50 -13.55 12.40 -15.02
CA ARG A 50 -12.73 13.02 -16.07
C ARG A 50 -13.68 13.59 -17.12
N GLY A 51 -13.66 14.91 -17.29
CA GLY A 51 -14.36 15.55 -18.41
C GLY A 51 -13.78 15.03 -19.73
N GLU A 52 -14.64 14.87 -20.73
CA GLU A 52 -14.18 14.52 -22.08
C GLU A 52 -13.38 15.69 -22.65
N ASP A 53 -12.17 15.42 -23.14
CA ASP A 53 -11.26 16.40 -23.76
C ASP A 53 -11.82 16.90 -25.12
N THR A 54 -12.87 17.69 -25.04
CA THR A 54 -13.45 18.43 -26.16
C THR A 54 -12.50 19.56 -26.51
N ALA A 55 -11.49 19.26 -27.32
CA ALA A 55 -10.40 20.18 -27.69
C ALA A 55 -10.94 21.52 -28.22
N CYS A 56 -10.98 22.52 -27.34
CA CYS A 56 -11.57 23.81 -27.65
C CYS A 56 -10.54 24.71 -28.34
N SER A 57 -10.69 24.90 -29.64
CA SER A 57 -9.90 25.85 -30.43
C SER A 57 -10.24 27.30 -30.06
N CYS A 58 -9.73 27.79 -28.93
CA CYS A 58 -10.02 29.11 -28.39
C CYS A 58 -8.75 29.86 -27.96
N ASP A 59 -8.39 30.93 -28.68
CA ASP A 59 -7.33 31.86 -28.29
C ASP A 59 -7.83 32.82 -27.19
N CYS A 60 -7.69 32.47 -25.91
CA CYS A 60 -8.02 33.41 -24.82
C CYS A 60 -7.43 33.10 -23.44
N GLU A 61 -6.94 34.15 -22.76
CA GLU A 61 -6.58 34.16 -21.32
C GLU A 61 -7.75 33.74 -20.40
N ALA A 62 -8.99 33.83 -20.91
CA ALA A 62 -10.19 33.37 -20.23
C ALA A 62 -10.21 31.85 -20.00
N CYS A 63 -9.58 31.05 -20.87
CA CYS A 63 -9.49 29.59 -20.70
C CYS A 63 -8.61 29.24 -19.49
N SER A 64 -7.40 29.79 -19.42
CA SER A 64 -6.51 29.66 -18.25
C SER A 64 -7.16 30.14 -16.94
N CYS A 65 -7.99 31.20 -16.99
CA CYS A 65 -8.75 31.65 -15.81
C CYS A 65 -9.83 30.66 -15.35
N LEU A 66 -10.42 29.89 -16.27
CA LEU A 66 -11.43 28.86 -15.96
C LEU A 66 -10.78 27.58 -15.44
N GLU A 67 -9.65 27.19 -16.03
CA GLU A 67 -8.81 26.07 -15.57
C GLU A 67 -8.38 26.28 -14.12
N VAL A 68 -7.68 27.40 -13.82
CA VAL A 68 -7.23 27.74 -12.46
C VAL A 68 -8.39 27.70 -11.46
N ARG A 69 -9.55 28.27 -11.78
CA ARG A 69 -10.74 28.23 -10.91
C ARG A 69 -11.33 26.82 -10.74
N GLY A 70 -11.23 25.95 -11.74
CA GLY A 70 -11.58 24.53 -11.63
C GLY A 70 -10.62 23.79 -10.70
N MET A 71 -9.33 24.07 -10.84
CA MET A 71 -8.25 23.45 -10.06
C MET A 71 -8.24 23.93 -8.58
N GLU A 72 -8.57 25.18 -8.31
CA GLU A 72 -8.82 25.70 -6.95
C GLU A 72 -9.97 24.95 -6.25
N ARG A 73 -11.08 24.72 -6.95
CA ARG A 73 -12.22 23.94 -6.42
C ARG A 73 -11.85 22.47 -6.17
N SER A 74 -11.05 21.89 -7.07
CA SER A 74 -10.53 20.53 -6.92
C SER A 74 -9.66 20.42 -5.65
N LEU A 75 -8.74 21.36 -5.45
CA LEU A 75 -7.91 21.43 -4.24
C LEU A 75 -8.76 21.61 -2.97
N GLN A 76 -9.79 22.45 -3.00
CA GLN A 76 -10.73 22.61 -1.88
C GLN A 76 -11.51 21.32 -1.59
N SER A 77 -11.92 20.58 -2.61
CA SER A 77 -12.57 19.27 -2.45
C SER A 77 -11.63 18.24 -1.80
N MET A 78 -10.36 18.20 -2.24
CA MET A 78 -9.35 17.35 -1.64
C MET A 78 -9.03 17.75 -0.20
N GLN A 79 -9.07 19.04 0.14
CA GLN A 79 -8.89 19.53 1.51
C GLN A 79 -10.06 19.11 2.43
N LEU A 80 -11.30 19.12 1.93
CA LEU A 80 -12.47 18.63 2.68
C LEU A 80 -12.40 17.11 2.90
N GLN A 81 -11.94 16.35 1.90
CA GLN A 81 -11.66 14.91 2.07
C GLN A 81 -10.56 14.67 3.11
N LEU A 82 -9.45 15.42 3.12
CA LEU A 82 -8.44 15.35 4.17
C LEU A 82 -9.07 15.58 5.55
N GLN A 83 -9.86 16.64 5.72
CA GLN A 83 -10.50 16.96 6.99
C GLN A 83 -11.42 15.83 7.50
N PHE A 84 -12.15 15.15 6.61
CA PHE A 84 -12.95 13.96 6.94
C PHE A 84 -12.08 12.77 7.38
N PHE A 85 -10.97 12.49 6.69
CA PHE A 85 -10.05 11.43 7.13
C PHE A 85 -9.37 11.78 8.47
N MET A 86 -8.99 13.04 8.68
CA MET A 86 -8.41 13.49 9.94
C MET A 86 -9.43 13.35 11.09
N SER A 87 -10.67 13.83 10.93
CA SER A 87 -11.69 13.70 11.99
C SER A 87 -12.02 12.24 12.28
N LYS A 88 -12.10 11.37 11.26
CA LYS A 88 -12.33 9.93 11.47
C LYS A 88 -11.14 9.23 12.18
N ALA A 89 -9.91 9.72 11.99
CA ALA A 89 -8.77 9.26 12.77
C ALA A 89 -8.81 9.77 14.23
N ASP A 90 -9.33 10.98 14.45
CA ASP A 90 -9.57 11.55 15.77
C ASP A 90 -10.68 10.78 16.52
N ASP A 91 -11.83 10.51 15.87
CA ASP A 91 -12.93 9.69 16.40
C ASP A 91 -12.43 8.29 16.83
N LEU A 92 -11.60 7.64 16.01
CA LEU A 92 -11.01 6.33 16.34
C LEU A 92 -9.99 6.40 17.48
N HIS A 93 -9.31 7.52 17.67
CA HIS A 93 -8.42 7.75 18.82
C HIS A 93 -9.24 7.96 20.10
N ASP A 94 -10.28 8.78 20.05
CA ASP A 94 -11.15 9.06 21.19
C ASP A 94 -11.98 7.83 21.61
N CYS A 95 -12.42 6.99 20.66
CA CYS A 95 -13.02 5.68 20.96
C CYS A 95 -12.05 4.76 21.72
N LEU A 96 -10.75 4.76 21.38
CA LEU A 96 -9.75 3.95 22.07
C LEU A 96 -9.44 4.45 23.49
N VAL A 97 -9.41 5.78 23.67
CA VAL A 97 -9.11 6.43 24.96
C VAL A 97 -10.30 6.39 25.93
N ASN A 98 -11.53 6.49 25.42
CA ASN A 98 -12.74 6.57 26.25
C ASN A 98 -13.55 5.25 26.34
N GLY A 99 -13.28 4.25 25.49
CA GLY A 99 -13.96 2.95 25.47
C GLY A 99 -13.73 2.10 26.72
N GLN A 100 -14.72 1.29 27.12
CA GLN A 100 -14.80 0.74 28.48
C GLN A 100 -14.92 -0.79 28.56
N SER A 101 -15.23 -1.50 27.47
CA SER A 101 -15.22 -2.99 27.46
C SER A 101 -14.13 -3.59 26.57
N HIS A 102 -13.74 -4.83 26.87
CA HIS A 102 -12.80 -5.57 26.02
C HIS A 102 -13.38 -5.91 24.63
N LEU A 103 -14.69 -6.14 24.53
CA LEU A 103 -15.34 -6.50 23.26
C LEU A 103 -15.39 -5.32 22.28
N GLU A 104 -15.50 -4.09 22.78
CA GLU A 104 -15.30 -2.88 21.97
C GLU A 104 -13.89 -2.82 21.36
N ARG A 105 -12.87 -3.26 22.10
CA ARG A 105 -11.46 -3.10 21.71
C ARG A 105 -11.05 -4.01 20.55
N ASP A 106 -11.55 -5.24 20.51
CA ASP A 106 -11.31 -6.17 19.40
C ASP A 106 -12.02 -5.69 18.12
N ALA A 107 -13.23 -5.12 18.26
CA ALA A 107 -13.94 -4.49 17.14
C ALA A 107 -13.21 -3.24 16.62
N LEU A 108 -12.74 -2.35 17.52
CA LEU A 108 -11.94 -1.18 17.17
C LEU A 108 -10.62 -1.57 16.47
N ALA A 109 -9.96 -2.66 16.92
CA ALA A 109 -8.77 -3.19 16.28
C ALA A 109 -9.03 -3.59 14.81
N ALA A 110 -10.16 -4.24 14.52
CA ALA A 110 -10.54 -4.62 13.16
C ALA A 110 -10.90 -3.43 12.26
N VAL A 111 -11.34 -2.29 12.83
CA VAL A 111 -11.69 -1.09 12.06
C VAL A 111 -10.45 -0.36 11.52
N VAL A 112 -9.30 -0.37 12.22
CA VAL A 112 -8.11 0.38 11.79
C VAL A 112 -7.53 -0.12 10.43
N PRO A 113 -7.33 -1.42 10.18
CA PRO A 113 -6.91 -1.92 8.86
C PRO A 113 -7.88 -1.52 7.73
N SER A 114 -9.18 -1.61 7.98
CA SER A 114 -10.22 -1.20 7.04
C SER A 114 -10.15 0.31 6.76
N PHE A 115 -9.94 1.12 7.79
CA PHE A 115 -9.79 2.57 7.66
C PHE A 115 -8.56 2.96 6.83
N LEU A 116 -7.40 2.34 7.08
CA LEU A 116 -6.19 2.52 6.26
C LEU A 116 -6.46 2.21 4.78
N TYR A 117 -7.17 1.11 4.49
CA TYR A 117 -7.57 0.76 3.12
C TYR A 117 -8.51 1.82 2.50
N THR A 118 -9.48 2.35 3.25
CA THR A 118 -10.35 3.45 2.75
C THR A 118 -9.61 4.77 2.47
N CYS A 119 -8.40 4.96 3.00
CA CYS A 119 -7.55 6.11 2.68
C CYS A 119 -6.77 5.93 1.36
N GLN A 120 -6.55 4.69 0.89
CA GLN A 120 -5.71 4.41 -0.28
C GLN A 120 -6.17 5.10 -1.59
N PRO A 121 -7.48 5.18 -1.93
CA PRO A 121 -7.93 5.92 -3.12
C PRO A 121 -7.59 7.41 -3.07
N TYR A 122 -7.65 8.02 -1.88
CA TYR A 122 -7.32 9.43 -1.67
C TYR A 122 -5.82 9.69 -1.80
N PHE A 123 -4.98 8.85 -1.18
CA PHE A 123 -3.54 8.84 -1.40
C PHE A 123 -3.19 8.69 -2.90
N ASN A 124 -3.77 7.70 -3.58
CA ASN A 124 -3.58 7.51 -5.02
C ASN A 124 -3.95 8.76 -5.82
N HIS A 125 -5.04 9.46 -5.48
CA HIS A 125 -5.45 10.68 -6.18
C HIS A 125 -4.44 11.81 -5.99
N LEU A 126 -4.01 12.08 -4.74
CA LEU A 126 -2.97 13.07 -4.45
C LEU A 126 -1.66 12.74 -5.17
N GLU A 127 -1.13 11.53 -4.98
CA GLU A 127 0.15 11.07 -5.52
C GLU A 127 0.17 11.05 -7.06
N THR A 128 -0.88 10.52 -7.69
CA THR A 128 -0.98 10.47 -9.15
C THR A 128 -1.09 11.87 -9.75
N THR A 129 -1.92 12.76 -9.17
CA THR A 129 -2.05 14.14 -9.65
C THR A 129 -0.76 14.94 -9.40
N ALA A 130 -0.08 14.71 -8.28
CA ALA A 130 1.11 15.46 -7.91
C ALA A 130 2.36 15.08 -8.70
N ARG A 131 2.60 13.79 -8.95
CA ARG A 131 3.90 13.28 -9.44
C ARG A 131 3.91 12.66 -10.84
N SER A 132 2.76 12.32 -11.42
CA SER A 132 2.78 11.53 -12.66
C SER A 132 3.21 12.35 -13.88
N SER A 133 4.06 11.81 -14.76
CA SER A 133 4.71 12.59 -15.85
C SER A 133 3.73 13.31 -16.80
N MET A 134 2.50 12.83 -16.92
CA MET A 134 1.43 13.52 -17.68
C MET A 134 1.06 14.90 -17.11
N SER A 135 1.29 15.16 -15.81
CA SER A 135 1.07 16.49 -15.21
C SER A 135 2.19 17.48 -15.51
N GLN A 136 3.40 17.05 -15.88
CA GLN A 136 4.51 17.99 -16.17
C GLN A 136 4.34 18.76 -17.48
N ASN A 137 3.42 18.34 -18.35
CA ASN A 137 2.95 19.13 -19.50
C ASN A 137 1.74 20.03 -19.17
N SER A 138 1.25 20.02 -17.92
CA SER A 138 0.19 20.91 -17.44
C SER A 138 0.81 22.20 -16.87
N HIS A 139 0.18 23.34 -17.14
CA HIS A 139 0.56 24.65 -16.59
C HIS A 139 0.17 24.82 -15.09
N LEU A 140 0.18 23.76 -14.29
CA LEU A 140 -0.14 23.83 -12.87
C LEU A 140 0.94 24.61 -12.10
N PRO A 141 0.58 25.60 -11.25
CA PRO A 141 1.52 26.28 -10.38
C PRO A 141 2.24 25.31 -9.43
N SER A 142 3.54 25.51 -9.20
CA SER A 142 4.35 24.69 -8.27
C SER A 142 3.72 24.62 -6.87
N ASP A 143 3.15 25.73 -6.40
CA ASP A 143 2.41 25.91 -5.14
C ASP A 143 1.14 25.06 -5.00
N MET A 144 0.70 24.36 -6.05
CA MET A 144 -0.41 23.40 -5.98
C MET A 144 0.11 21.97 -5.83
N TYR A 145 1.18 21.60 -6.55
CA TYR A 145 1.85 20.31 -6.35
C TYR A 145 2.28 20.14 -4.90
N THR A 146 2.96 21.14 -4.33
CA THR A 146 3.41 21.09 -2.92
C THR A 146 2.25 20.88 -1.95
N LYS A 147 1.11 21.57 -2.11
CA LYS A 147 -0.07 21.40 -1.23
C LYS A 147 -0.69 20.01 -1.31
N LEU A 148 -0.71 19.37 -2.48
CA LEU A 148 -1.17 17.98 -2.60
C LEU A 148 -0.24 17.01 -1.85
N LEU A 149 1.07 17.28 -1.89
CA LEU A 149 2.07 16.53 -1.14
C LEU A 149 1.98 16.80 0.37
N ASP A 150 1.72 18.05 0.78
CA ASP A 150 1.47 18.41 2.18
C ASP A 150 0.22 17.70 2.72
N PHE A 151 -0.84 17.52 1.91
CA PHE A 151 -2.02 16.74 2.27
C PHE A 151 -1.70 15.24 2.41
N SER A 152 -0.88 14.69 1.50
CA SER A 152 -0.41 13.30 1.54
C SER A 152 0.40 13.05 2.83
N GLN A 153 1.33 13.95 3.16
CA GLN A 153 2.15 13.87 4.36
C GLN A 153 1.31 14.00 5.65
N GLN A 154 0.39 14.97 5.74
CA GLN A 154 -0.48 15.14 6.91
C GLN A 154 -1.31 13.88 7.21
N LEU A 155 -1.88 13.24 6.18
CA LEU A 155 -2.63 12.00 6.36
C LEU A 155 -1.72 10.83 6.73
N CYS A 156 -0.56 10.70 6.08
CA CYS A 156 0.47 9.71 6.42
C CYS A 156 0.86 9.78 7.90
N ASP A 157 1.15 10.98 8.41
CA ASP A 157 1.58 11.19 9.80
C ASP A 157 0.44 10.91 10.80
N ARG A 158 -0.81 11.30 10.49
CA ARG A 158 -1.96 11.01 11.36
C ARG A 158 -2.28 9.52 11.42
N LEU A 159 -2.19 8.81 10.31
CA LEU A 159 -2.41 7.36 10.26
C LEU A 159 -1.27 6.58 10.95
N GLU A 160 -0.01 7.02 10.80
CA GLU A 160 1.12 6.45 11.55
C GLU A 160 0.91 6.62 13.07
N GLN A 161 0.51 7.81 13.53
CA GLN A 161 0.16 8.06 14.94
C GLN A 161 -0.99 7.19 15.44
N LEU A 162 -2.06 7.01 14.63
CA LEU A 162 -3.21 6.18 14.98
C LEU A 162 -2.79 4.72 15.19
N VAL A 163 -2.07 4.14 14.23
CA VAL A 163 -1.59 2.75 14.29
C VAL A 163 -0.63 2.54 15.46
N LEU A 164 0.31 3.47 15.70
CA LEU A 164 1.21 3.42 16.86
C LEU A 164 0.46 3.51 18.20
N THR A 165 -0.61 4.32 18.27
CA THR A 165 -1.44 4.41 19.47
C THR A 165 -2.15 3.08 19.74
N TYR A 166 -2.76 2.47 18.73
CA TYR A 166 -3.42 1.17 18.85
C TYR A 166 -2.44 0.03 19.20
N ALA A 167 -1.24 0.05 18.64
CA ALA A 167 -0.16 -0.89 18.97
C ALA A 167 0.34 -0.73 20.42
N SER A 168 0.50 0.50 20.92
CA SER A 168 0.89 0.74 22.32
C SER A 168 -0.18 0.25 23.32
N HIS A 169 -1.44 0.19 22.88
CA HIS A 169 -2.56 -0.38 23.61
C HIS A 169 -2.73 -1.90 23.41
N SER A 170 -1.74 -2.55 22.77
CA SER A 170 -1.70 -3.99 22.45
C SER A 170 -2.88 -4.49 21.60
N LEU A 171 -3.49 -3.63 20.78
CA LEU A 171 -4.61 -3.99 19.90
C LEU A 171 -4.18 -4.35 18.47
N LEU A 172 -3.02 -3.85 18.02
CA LEU A 172 -2.48 -4.15 16.69
C LEU A 172 -1.06 -4.70 16.81
N CYS A 173 -0.78 -5.80 16.09
CA CYS A 173 0.57 -6.30 15.94
C CYS A 173 1.29 -5.54 14.81
N LEU A 174 2.52 -5.07 15.07
CA LEU A 174 3.38 -4.41 14.09
C LEU A 174 4.57 -5.28 13.66
N ASP A 175 4.49 -6.60 13.82
CA ASP A 175 5.53 -7.54 13.40
C ASP A 175 5.23 -8.13 12.02
N GLU A 176 6.15 -7.99 11.05
CA GLU A 176 5.95 -8.48 9.67
C GLU A 176 5.84 -10.01 9.59
N THR A 177 6.24 -10.76 10.61
CA THR A 177 6.05 -12.22 10.64
C THR A 177 4.61 -12.64 10.92
N GLU A 178 3.77 -11.74 11.46
CA GLU A 178 2.39 -12.06 11.84
C GLU A 178 1.41 -11.75 10.70
N PRO A 179 0.56 -12.71 10.27
CA PRO A 179 -0.26 -12.57 9.06
C PRO A 179 -1.35 -11.49 9.17
N ASN A 180 -1.71 -11.09 10.39
CA ASN A 180 -2.69 -10.03 10.67
C ASN A 180 -2.02 -8.70 11.09
N SER A 181 -0.74 -8.49 10.73
CA SER A 181 0.00 -7.30 11.13
C SER A 181 -0.35 -6.04 10.34
N VAL A 182 -0.33 -4.89 11.03
CA VAL A 182 -0.43 -3.53 10.47
C VAL A 182 0.95 -2.86 10.47
N SER A 183 2.01 -3.61 10.14
CA SER A 183 3.40 -3.15 10.12
C SER A 183 3.67 -2.00 9.14
N HIS A 184 2.91 -1.95 8.03
CA HIS A 184 2.99 -0.94 6.99
C HIS A 184 1.64 -0.72 6.30
N PHE A 185 1.48 0.44 5.65
CA PHE A 185 0.31 0.76 4.83
C PHE A 185 0.72 1.45 3.53
N CYS A 186 -0.15 1.41 2.52
CA CYS A 186 0.05 2.09 1.24
C CYS A 186 -0.22 3.59 1.40
N ILE A 187 0.74 4.42 0.97
CA ILE A 187 0.62 5.89 0.93
C ILE A 187 0.45 6.43 -0.50
N GLY A 188 0.10 5.54 -1.44
CA GLY A 188 -0.37 5.91 -2.78
C GLY A 188 0.53 5.44 -3.92
N GLN A 189 0.17 5.88 -5.13
CA GLN A 189 0.74 5.42 -6.38
C GLN A 189 0.90 6.59 -7.37
N SER A 190 1.98 6.60 -8.13
CA SER A 190 2.25 7.58 -9.22
C SER A 190 2.92 6.92 -10.43
N GLN A 191 2.93 7.60 -11.59
CA GLN A 191 3.51 7.08 -12.83
C GLN A 191 4.68 7.95 -13.34
N LEU A 192 5.89 7.39 -13.36
CA LEU A 192 7.11 8.02 -13.85
C LEU A 192 7.46 7.47 -15.24
N GLY A 193 6.87 8.09 -16.27
CA GLY A 193 6.97 7.63 -17.66
C GLY A 193 6.40 6.22 -17.84
N ARG A 194 7.27 5.23 -18.08
CA ARG A 194 6.93 3.80 -18.20
C ARG A 194 6.94 3.04 -16.86
N LEU A 195 7.30 3.69 -15.75
CA LEU A 195 7.32 3.07 -14.44
C LEU A 195 6.06 3.41 -13.64
N ARG A 196 5.44 2.41 -13.02
CA ARG A 196 4.44 2.58 -11.95
C ARG A 196 5.15 2.45 -10.60
N LEU A 197 5.00 3.46 -9.74
CA LEU A 197 5.59 3.49 -8.40
C LEU A 197 4.47 3.40 -7.36
N THR A 198 4.51 2.40 -6.49
CA THR A 198 3.57 2.24 -5.37
C THR A 198 4.32 2.33 -4.06
N ALA A 199 3.99 3.33 -3.24
CA ALA A 199 4.72 3.69 -2.03
C ALA A 199 4.04 3.14 -0.76
N PHE A 200 4.84 2.64 0.18
CA PHE A 200 4.39 2.09 1.46
C PHE A 200 5.19 2.67 2.62
N ARG A 201 4.51 3.08 3.69
CA ARG A 201 5.10 3.61 4.93
C ARG A 201 5.11 2.51 5.99
N TYR A 202 6.27 2.29 6.63
CA TYR A 202 6.36 1.42 7.80
C TYR A 202 6.03 2.21 9.07
N CYS A 203 5.08 1.69 9.84
CA CYS A 203 4.53 2.33 11.04
C CYS A 203 5.58 2.50 12.15
N LYS A 204 6.59 1.63 12.16
CA LYS A 204 7.79 1.72 13.00
C LYS A 204 9.02 1.34 12.16
N PRO A 205 10.25 1.76 12.54
CA PRO A 205 11.46 1.14 12.04
C PRO A 205 11.42 -0.38 12.19
N THR A 206 11.53 -1.11 11.08
CA THR A 206 11.36 -2.58 11.06
C THR A 206 12.57 -3.23 10.39
N PRO A 207 13.28 -4.16 11.04
CA PRO A 207 14.46 -4.81 10.45
C PRO A 207 14.09 -5.64 9.22
N PHE A 208 15.08 -5.98 8.40
CA PHE A 208 14.88 -7.01 7.38
C PHE A 208 14.79 -8.40 8.02
N LEU A 209 13.89 -9.26 7.51
CA LEU A 209 13.81 -10.65 7.91
C LEU A 209 15.05 -11.38 7.41
N ALA A 210 15.99 -11.66 8.31
CA ALA A 210 17.29 -12.24 8.01
C ALA A 210 17.73 -13.18 9.15
N ARG A 211 18.59 -14.16 8.84
CA ARG A 211 19.13 -15.12 9.84
C ARG A 211 20.06 -14.49 10.88
N VAL A 212 20.50 -13.25 10.66
CA VAL A 212 21.35 -12.45 11.53
C VAL A 212 20.86 -11.00 11.43
N ASP A 213 20.88 -10.25 12.53
CA ASP A 213 20.59 -8.81 12.49
C ASP A 213 21.62 -8.09 11.59
N VAL A 214 21.11 -7.40 10.58
CA VAL A 214 21.89 -6.63 9.60
C VAL A 214 22.15 -5.18 10.04
N GLY A 215 21.57 -4.74 11.17
CA GLY A 215 21.69 -3.36 11.67
C GLY A 215 20.98 -2.31 10.79
N LEU A 216 20.14 -2.76 9.86
CA LEU A 216 19.49 -1.96 8.82
C LEU A 216 17.96 -2.05 8.97
N TYR A 217 17.31 -0.90 9.17
CA TYR A 217 15.89 -0.82 9.50
C TYR A 217 15.12 -0.10 8.39
N LYS A 218 14.07 -0.74 7.86
CA LYS A 218 13.13 -0.19 6.87
C LYS A 218 12.26 0.89 7.50
N ARG A 219 11.99 1.95 6.73
CA ARG A 219 11.02 3.01 7.04
C ARG A 219 10.01 3.24 5.91
N MET A 220 10.41 3.02 4.66
CA MET A 220 9.49 2.98 3.51
C MET A 220 9.92 1.92 2.51
N ARG A 221 8.95 1.42 1.73
CA ARG A 221 9.16 0.57 0.54
C ARG A 221 8.50 1.25 -0.66
N TRP A 222 9.15 1.18 -1.81
CA TRP A 222 8.51 1.43 -3.11
C TRP A 222 8.59 0.16 -3.95
N ASN A 223 7.44 -0.26 -4.49
CA ASN A 223 7.38 -1.21 -5.58
C ASN A 223 7.48 -0.41 -6.88
N VAL A 224 8.41 -0.76 -7.76
CA VAL A 224 8.64 -0.09 -9.05
C VAL A 224 8.42 -1.11 -10.16
N GLU A 225 7.39 -0.89 -10.96
CA GLU A 225 6.90 -1.85 -11.95
C GLU A 225 7.02 -1.28 -13.36
N ARG A 226 7.61 -2.04 -14.30
CA ARG A 226 7.78 -1.63 -15.70
C ARG A 226 6.50 -1.93 -16.49
N LEU A 227 5.78 -0.88 -16.91
CA LEU A 227 4.59 -1.00 -17.75
C LEU A 227 5.00 -1.42 -19.18
N ARG A 228 4.41 -2.51 -19.69
CA ARG A 228 4.61 -2.98 -21.07
C ARG A 228 3.62 -2.28 -22.02
N ASP A 229 4.04 -1.99 -23.24
CA ASP A 229 3.15 -1.43 -24.27
C ASP A 229 2.22 -2.52 -24.80
N GLU A 230 0.93 -2.47 -24.46
CA GLU A 230 -0.09 -3.45 -24.91
C GLU A 230 -0.21 -3.53 -26.45
N GLN A 231 0.27 -2.51 -27.16
CA GLN A 231 0.26 -2.40 -28.62
C GLN A 231 1.12 -3.48 -29.33
N GLN A 232 2.13 -4.05 -28.67
CA GLN A 232 3.01 -5.08 -29.26
C GLN A 232 2.36 -6.46 -29.44
N HIS A 233 1.06 -6.62 -29.16
CA HIS A 233 0.32 -7.86 -29.40
C HIS A 233 -0.71 -7.77 -30.55
N GLN A 234 -0.93 -6.59 -31.13
CA GLN A 234 -1.85 -6.45 -32.27
C GLN A 234 -1.19 -6.79 -33.62
N GLU A 235 0.10 -6.49 -33.79
CA GLU A 235 0.81 -6.63 -35.09
C GLU A 235 1.28 -8.05 -35.42
N GLN A 236 1.15 -9.02 -34.50
CA GLN A 236 1.48 -10.44 -34.74
C GLN A 236 0.25 -11.33 -34.94
N ALA A 237 -0.96 -10.75 -35.02
CA ALA A 237 -2.21 -11.50 -35.21
C ALA A 237 -2.53 -11.86 -36.67
N ASP A 238 -2.01 -11.10 -37.65
CA ASP A 238 -2.25 -11.31 -39.11
C ASP A 238 -1.23 -12.29 -39.74
N GLY A 239 -0.78 -13.30 -38.99
CA GLY A 239 0.19 -14.32 -39.42
C GLY A 239 -0.39 -15.74 -39.37
N GLU A 240 -1.10 -16.16 -40.42
CA GLU A 240 -1.76 -17.48 -40.46
C GLU A 240 -0.79 -18.68 -40.44
N GLN A 241 -0.81 -19.48 -39.36
CA GLN A 241 -1.07 -20.93 -39.44
C GLN A 241 -1.27 -21.56 -38.06
N GLY A 242 -2.21 -22.51 -37.97
CA GLY A 242 -2.59 -23.16 -36.71
C GLY A 242 -1.73 -24.38 -36.35
N GLY A 243 -1.53 -24.59 -35.06
CA GLY A 243 -0.94 -25.79 -34.47
C GLY A 243 -1.23 -25.85 -32.97
N GLU A 244 -1.68 -27.00 -32.48
CA GLU A 244 -1.99 -27.19 -31.05
C GLU A 244 -0.70 -27.12 -30.22
N SER A 245 -0.62 -26.15 -29.30
CA SER A 245 0.45 -26.07 -28.30
C SER A 245 -0.05 -25.49 -26.99
N ASP A 246 -0.61 -26.40 -26.18
CA ASP A 246 -0.32 -26.65 -24.76
C ASP A 246 -0.06 -25.45 -23.82
N ASP A 247 -0.69 -25.49 -22.64
CA ASP A 247 -0.82 -24.38 -21.67
C ASP A 247 0.50 -23.68 -21.28
N ARG A 248 0.88 -22.67 -22.07
CA ARG A 248 2.02 -21.78 -21.82
C ARG A 248 1.64 -20.31 -21.73
N ARG A 249 0.45 -20.03 -21.18
CA ARG A 249 0.21 -18.80 -20.40
C ARG A 249 0.93 -18.86 -19.05
N ALA A 250 2.23 -19.12 -19.08
CA ALA A 250 3.11 -18.77 -17.98
C ALA A 250 3.22 -17.25 -18.00
N GLU A 251 2.54 -16.58 -17.08
CA GLU A 251 2.75 -15.16 -16.82
C GLU A 251 4.25 -14.96 -16.55
N THR A 252 4.96 -14.23 -17.41
CA THR A 252 6.33 -13.84 -17.10
C THR A 252 6.26 -12.81 -15.98
N VAL A 253 6.48 -13.27 -14.75
CA VAL A 253 6.52 -12.50 -13.48
C VAL A 253 7.76 -11.59 -13.47
N GLY A 254 7.82 -10.68 -14.44
CA GLY A 254 9.01 -9.91 -14.77
C GLY A 254 8.97 -8.51 -14.18
N GLY A 255 9.89 -8.23 -13.25
CA GLY A 255 10.37 -6.88 -13.00
C GLY A 255 9.49 -5.97 -12.13
N THR A 256 9.03 -6.47 -10.97
CA THR A 256 8.80 -5.57 -9.83
C THR A 256 10.12 -5.39 -9.10
N GLU A 257 10.71 -4.21 -9.22
CA GLU A 257 11.91 -3.82 -8.48
C GLU A 257 11.52 -3.23 -7.12
N TYR A 258 12.17 -3.65 -6.03
CA TYR A 258 11.89 -3.16 -4.68
C TYR A 258 12.96 -2.19 -4.21
N TYR A 259 12.56 -0.98 -3.85
CA TYR A 259 13.43 0.04 -3.27
C TYR A 259 13.00 0.36 -1.85
N PHE A 260 13.94 0.64 -0.96
CA PHE A 260 13.65 0.93 0.45
C PHE A 260 14.39 2.17 0.96
N LEU A 261 13.67 3.00 1.71
CA LEU A 261 14.26 3.97 2.63
C LEU A 261 14.61 3.20 3.90
N CYS A 262 15.88 3.21 4.26
CA CYS A 262 16.40 2.56 5.44
C CYS A 262 17.25 3.53 6.26
N TYR A 263 17.45 3.19 7.54
CA TYR A 263 18.59 3.71 8.30
C TYR A 263 19.45 2.59 8.87
N GLU A 264 20.70 2.95 9.13
CA GLU A 264 21.70 2.22 9.90
C GLU A 264 22.21 3.13 11.03
N ASP A 265 22.49 2.59 12.22
CA ASP A 265 23.01 3.37 13.36
C ASP A 265 24.54 3.19 13.45
N ILE A 266 25.31 4.16 12.93
CA ILE A 266 26.78 4.08 12.75
C ILE A 266 27.54 4.61 13.97
N PRO A 267 28.60 3.95 14.47
CA PRO A 267 29.43 4.46 15.58
C PRO A 267 29.97 5.88 15.36
N ASN A 268 29.79 6.77 16.35
CA ASN A 268 30.24 8.17 16.25
C ASN A 268 31.75 8.30 16.53
N ALA A 269 32.54 8.48 15.48
CA ALA A 269 33.99 8.63 15.57
C ALA A 269 34.48 9.79 16.46
N HIS A 270 33.62 10.78 16.78
CA HIS A 270 34.01 11.98 17.54
C HIS A 270 33.75 11.90 19.05
N ALA A 271 32.93 10.96 19.54
CA ALA A 271 32.61 10.88 20.97
C ALA A 271 33.78 10.40 21.86
N GLY A 272 34.78 9.73 21.27
CA GLY A 272 35.92 9.15 22.00
C GLY A 272 36.97 10.16 22.49
N ALA A 273 36.81 11.46 22.23
CA ALA A 273 37.83 12.48 22.48
C ALA A 273 37.76 13.16 23.86
N GLN A 274 36.69 12.99 24.64
CA GLN A 274 36.42 13.84 25.81
C GLN A 274 35.73 13.12 26.99
N GLY A 275 36.52 12.53 27.89
CA GLY A 275 36.15 12.35 29.31
C GLY A 275 36.05 10.91 29.82
N ASP A 276 36.94 10.57 30.75
CA ASP A 276 36.76 9.43 31.65
C ASP A 276 35.56 9.66 32.59
N SER A 277 34.44 8.95 32.42
CA SER A 277 33.42 8.76 33.47
C SER A 277 32.47 7.59 33.20
N GLN A 278 32.71 6.53 33.97
CA GLN A 278 31.89 5.36 34.25
C GLN A 278 30.36 5.50 34.03
N GLY A 279 29.87 5.03 32.88
CA GLY A 279 28.45 4.84 32.58
C GLY A 279 28.24 4.29 31.17
N VAL A 280 27.31 3.34 30.98
CA VAL A 280 27.00 2.78 29.65
C VAL A 280 26.09 3.77 28.91
N SER A 281 26.70 4.78 28.28
CA SER A 281 25.97 5.74 27.44
C SER A 281 25.61 5.11 26.10
N HIS A 282 24.32 5.01 25.81
CA HIS A 282 23.80 4.64 24.49
C HIS A 282 24.02 5.74 23.42
N GLY A 283 24.59 6.89 23.78
CA GLY A 283 24.74 8.06 22.90
C GLY A 283 25.99 8.08 21.99
N ASN A 284 26.46 6.94 21.51
CA ASN A 284 27.67 6.84 20.66
C ASN A 284 27.40 6.26 19.24
N VAL A 285 26.19 6.46 18.72
CA VAL A 285 25.83 6.17 17.32
C VAL A 285 25.15 7.36 16.68
N VAL A 286 25.36 7.53 15.37
CA VAL A 286 24.66 8.48 14.50
C VAL A 286 23.79 7.66 13.56
N ARG A 287 22.49 7.89 13.59
CA ARG A 287 21.57 7.36 12.59
C ARG A 287 21.92 7.93 11.22
N MET A 288 22.01 7.09 10.21
CA MET A 288 22.26 7.50 8.83
C MET A 288 21.25 6.88 7.89
N TRP A 289 20.63 7.72 7.05
CA TRP A 289 19.57 7.37 6.12
C TRP A 289 20.08 7.15 4.71
N SER A 290 19.50 6.16 4.02
CA SER A 290 19.76 5.90 2.61
C SER A 290 18.54 5.36 1.87
N ILE A 291 18.53 5.57 0.55
CA ILE A 291 17.66 4.84 -0.39
C ILE A 291 18.52 3.81 -1.11
N GLY A 292 17.99 2.60 -1.28
CA GLY A 292 18.70 1.49 -1.91
C GLY A 292 17.72 0.45 -2.48
N GLN A 293 18.23 -0.35 -3.42
CA GLN A 293 17.48 -1.42 -4.06
C GLN A 293 17.67 -2.73 -3.28
N TRP A 294 16.59 -3.45 -3.04
CA TRP A 294 16.61 -4.79 -2.46
C TRP A 294 16.65 -5.81 -3.59
N VAL A 295 17.77 -6.52 -3.68
CA VAL A 295 18.02 -7.53 -4.72
C VAL A 295 18.03 -8.90 -4.07
N GLN A 296 17.13 -9.77 -4.52
CA GLN A 296 17.06 -11.16 -4.08
C GLN A 296 18.33 -11.93 -4.47
N VAL A 297 18.84 -12.79 -3.59
CA VAL A 297 20.12 -13.52 -3.78
C VAL A 297 19.98 -15.04 -3.65
N ASN A 298 19.14 -15.52 -2.73
CA ASN A 298 18.86 -16.95 -2.53
C ASN A 298 17.50 -17.10 -1.80
N PRO A 299 16.52 -17.82 -2.37
CA PRO A 299 16.53 -18.46 -3.69
C PRO A 299 16.69 -17.43 -4.83
N ASP A 300 17.47 -17.78 -5.86
CA ASP A 300 17.63 -16.99 -7.07
C ASP A 300 16.34 -17.02 -7.93
N PRO A 301 15.69 -15.86 -8.20
CA PRO A 301 14.44 -15.81 -8.97
C PRO A 301 14.59 -16.26 -10.43
N GLU A 302 15.79 -16.25 -11.01
CA GLU A 302 16.02 -16.62 -12.41
C GLU A 302 16.40 -18.11 -12.58
N THR A 303 16.84 -18.79 -11.51
CA THR A 303 17.37 -20.18 -11.61
C THR A 303 16.79 -21.19 -10.63
N GLU A 304 16.12 -20.79 -9.55
CA GLU A 304 15.58 -21.71 -8.53
C GLU A 304 14.07 -21.93 -8.63
N ASP A 305 13.64 -23.19 -8.49
CA ASP A 305 12.23 -23.57 -8.60
C ASP A 305 11.42 -23.32 -7.31
N ILE A 306 10.09 -23.43 -7.44
CA ILE A 306 9.14 -23.19 -6.34
C ILE A 306 9.39 -24.07 -5.10
N TYR A 307 10.03 -25.26 -5.23
CA TYR A 307 10.37 -26.08 -4.07
C TYR A 307 11.51 -25.47 -3.26
N ASN A 308 12.51 -24.88 -3.92
CA ASN A 308 13.57 -24.14 -3.23
C ASN A 308 12.99 -22.92 -2.50
N TRP A 309 12.06 -22.19 -3.13
CA TRP A 309 11.32 -21.10 -2.48
C TRP A 309 10.50 -21.55 -1.26
N ILE A 310 9.76 -22.65 -1.35
CA ILE A 310 8.95 -23.19 -0.24
C ILE A 310 9.82 -23.73 0.91
N MET A 311 10.99 -24.30 0.58
CA MET A 311 11.91 -24.87 1.57
C MET A 311 12.88 -23.84 2.18
N CYS A 312 12.91 -22.60 1.69
CA CYS A 312 13.79 -21.56 2.20
C CYS A 312 13.16 -20.85 3.42
N GLU A 313 13.58 -21.27 4.62
CA GLU A 313 13.11 -20.72 5.90
C GLU A 313 13.20 -19.19 6.02
N VAL A 314 14.24 -18.60 5.43
CA VAL A 314 14.52 -17.15 5.42
C VAL A 314 15.27 -16.83 4.14
N THR A 315 14.67 -16.01 3.27
CA THR A 315 15.33 -15.61 2.02
C THR A 315 16.54 -14.72 2.31
N GLN A 316 17.59 -14.88 1.51
CA GLN A 316 18.77 -14.02 1.51
C GLN A 316 18.66 -13.04 0.35
N ALA A 317 18.91 -11.77 0.65
CA ALA A 317 18.90 -10.67 -0.30
C ALA A 317 19.90 -9.59 0.14
N SER A 318 20.25 -8.70 -0.79
CA SER A 318 21.24 -7.64 -0.60
C SER A 318 20.59 -6.26 -0.75
N TYR A 319 20.81 -5.39 0.22
CA TYR A 319 20.46 -3.97 0.13
C TYR A 319 21.60 -3.20 -0.56
N HIS A 320 21.44 -2.95 -1.86
CA HIS A 320 22.35 -2.14 -2.63
C HIS A 320 22.04 -0.66 -2.38
N LYS A 321 22.84 -0.02 -1.53
CA LYS A 321 22.73 1.39 -1.18
C LYS A 321 23.05 2.27 -2.41
N LEU A 322 22.07 3.05 -2.89
CA LEU A 322 22.20 3.86 -4.10
C LEU A 322 22.35 5.36 -3.82
N LEU A 323 21.63 5.87 -2.81
CA LEU A 323 21.65 7.28 -2.43
C LEU A 323 21.76 7.43 -0.90
N PHE A 324 22.67 8.30 -0.46
CA PHE A 324 22.87 8.64 0.94
C PHE A 324 22.22 9.99 1.27
N LEU A 325 21.49 10.07 2.39
CA LEU A 325 20.67 11.24 2.74
C LEU A 325 21.15 12.00 4.00
N GLY A 326 21.99 11.40 4.85
CA GLY A 326 22.49 12.02 6.08
C GLY A 326 21.73 11.57 7.34
N SER A 327 21.70 12.42 8.39
CA SER A 327 21.19 12.05 9.72
C SER A 327 19.68 12.23 9.92
N GLU A 328 19.06 13.15 9.18
CA GLU A 328 17.66 13.52 9.36
C GLU A 328 16.73 12.57 8.60
N GLU A 329 15.59 12.19 9.21
CA GLU A 329 14.57 11.40 8.51
C GLU A 329 13.91 12.26 7.41
N PRO A 330 13.95 11.86 6.13
CA PRO A 330 13.22 12.57 5.08
C PRO A 330 11.71 12.37 5.25
N SER A 331 10.91 13.37 4.87
CA SER A 331 9.47 13.21 4.74
C SER A 331 9.14 12.11 3.72
N SER A 332 7.97 11.46 3.84
CA SER A 332 7.53 10.43 2.90
C SER A 332 7.45 10.96 1.46
N CYS A 333 7.10 12.24 1.31
CA CYS A 333 7.14 12.94 0.04
C CYS A 333 8.57 13.11 -0.46
N SER A 334 9.45 13.78 0.30
CA SER A 334 10.82 14.06 -0.11
C SER A 334 11.61 12.79 -0.42
N ALA A 335 11.40 11.71 0.34
CA ALA A 335 12.02 10.41 0.09
C ALA A 335 11.57 9.80 -1.26
N THR A 336 10.29 9.97 -1.61
CA THR A 336 9.74 9.55 -2.91
C THR A 336 10.30 10.41 -4.05
N ASP A 337 10.43 11.73 -3.84
CA ASP A 337 11.00 12.66 -4.83
C ASP A 337 12.47 12.32 -5.13
N TYR A 338 13.27 11.98 -4.11
CA TYR A 338 14.65 11.49 -4.28
C TYR A 338 14.72 10.18 -5.07
N LEU A 339 13.81 9.23 -4.84
CA LEU A 339 13.75 8.00 -5.63
C LEU A 339 13.37 8.28 -7.10
N GLN A 340 12.42 9.18 -7.35
CA GLN A 340 12.04 9.54 -8.73
C GLN A 340 13.20 10.21 -9.48
N GLN A 341 13.95 11.12 -8.84
CA GLN A 341 15.17 11.70 -9.41
C GLN A 341 16.22 10.63 -9.75
N LEU A 342 16.41 9.65 -8.86
CA LEU A 342 17.33 8.53 -9.09
C LEU A 342 16.89 7.68 -10.29
N LEU A 343 15.63 7.27 -10.36
CA LEU A 343 15.09 6.48 -11.48
C LEU A 343 15.17 7.23 -12.82
N LEU A 344 14.94 8.54 -12.85
CA LEU A 344 15.13 9.37 -14.06
C LEU A 344 16.59 9.41 -14.50
N SER A 345 17.55 9.45 -13.56
CA SER A 345 18.98 9.44 -13.89
C SER A 345 19.45 8.10 -14.47
N HIS A 346 18.80 6.98 -14.12
CA HIS A 346 19.04 5.68 -14.77
C HIS A 346 18.37 5.61 -16.16
N GLN A 347 17.13 6.09 -16.32
CA GLN A 347 16.43 6.16 -17.62
C GLN A 347 17.11 7.02 -18.68
N THR A 348 18.12 7.82 -18.31
CA THR A 348 18.89 8.72 -19.20
C THR A 348 20.32 8.24 -19.44
N ALA A 349 20.66 7.04 -18.96
CA ALA A 349 21.95 6.39 -19.15
C ALA A 349 21.88 5.08 -19.99
N GLU A 350 20.67 4.65 -20.35
CA GLU A 350 20.38 3.58 -21.34
C GLU A 350 20.17 4.18 -22.75
#